data_AF-A0A0P0Y905-F1
#
_entry.id   AF-A0A0P0Y905-F1
#
_cell.length_a   1.000
_cell.length_b   1.000
_cell.length_c   1.000
_cell.angle_alpha   90.00
_cell.angle_beta   90.00
_cell.angle_gamma   90.00
#
_symmetry.space_group_name_H-M   'P 1'
#
loop_
_entity.id
_entity.type
_entity.pdbx_description
1 polymer ?
#
loop_
_entity_poly.entity_id
_entity_poly.type
_entity_poly.pdbx_seq_one_letter_code
_entity_poly.pdbx_strand_id
1 'polypeptide(L)'
;PGSIGRNARSVRWVREAGGEEENAAAAAAAGDDPRAAYGGDKEDDIPDDQAGHKLAEIKLEPAQEMELCIMLLECCSQERTYLPYYGLLAQRLCLINKVYQKNFEKCFAKQYSMIDRLDTNKLGNVANFFAHLLATDALPWHVLAYIRLTEEDTTSSSRIFIKILFHELSDHLGIRQLNKRLSDPKMKDYFDSIFLMDHPKNTRFWINFFTSIGLGGITETLREYQCLQCNNRSQNQVLMRVAETQVREGRCKETDGRRAP
;
A
#
# COMPACT_ATOMS: atom_id res chain seq x y z
N PRO A 1 24.12 -9.53 -25.09
CA PRO A 1 23.97 -8.37 -26.00
C PRO A 1 22.53 -7.85 -26.14
N GLY A 2 21.53 -8.73 -26.32
CA GLY A 2 20.13 -8.33 -26.58
C GLY A 2 19.34 -7.78 -25.39
N SER A 3 19.65 -8.15 -24.14
CA SER A 3 18.98 -7.61 -22.94
C SER A 3 19.42 -6.16 -22.65
N ILE A 4 20.73 -5.91 -22.63
CA ILE A 4 21.31 -4.58 -22.35
C ILE A 4 20.86 -3.52 -23.37
N GLY A 5 20.84 -3.86 -24.66
CA GLY A 5 20.41 -2.94 -25.72
C GLY A 5 18.89 -2.66 -25.73
N ARG A 6 18.07 -3.61 -25.26
CA ARG A 6 16.62 -3.40 -25.08
C ARG A 6 16.33 -2.61 -23.82
N ASN A 7 17.04 -2.88 -22.73
CA ASN A 7 16.91 -2.11 -21.48
C ASN A 7 17.24 -0.62 -21.72
N ALA A 8 18.26 -0.30 -22.52
CA ALA A 8 18.54 1.10 -22.90
C ALA A 8 17.41 1.77 -23.69
N ARG A 9 16.72 1.04 -24.59
CA ARG A 9 15.55 1.58 -25.31
C ARG A 9 14.38 1.79 -24.36
N SER A 10 14.13 0.86 -23.47
CA SER A 10 13.03 0.98 -22.53
C SER A 10 13.29 2.05 -21.45
N VAL A 11 14.53 2.20 -20.96
CA VAL A 11 14.92 3.30 -20.07
C VAL A 11 14.79 4.65 -20.78
N ARG A 12 15.22 4.72 -22.05
CA ARG A 12 15.00 5.92 -22.87
C ARG A 12 13.51 6.20 -23.00
N TRP A 13 12.71 5.18 -23.28
CA TRP A 13 11.26 5.31 -23.41
C TRP A 13 10.59 5.77 -22.11
N VAL A 14 10.96 5.22 -20.94
CA VAL A 14 10.46 5.68 -19.63
C VAL A 14 10.80 7.14 -19.40
N ARG A 15 12.00 7.57 -19.79
CA ARG A 15 12.43 8.98 -19.68
C ARG A 15 11.72 9.89 -20.69
N GLU A 16 11.48 9.43 -21.91
CA GLU A 16 10.76 10.16 -22.96
C GLU A 16 9.27 10.30 -22.61
N ALA A 17 8.63 9.22 -22.17
CA ALA A 17 7.26 9.22 -21.63
C ALA A 17 7.15 10.11 -20.38
N GLY A 18 8.16 10.08 -19.51
CA GLY A 18 8.26 10.98 -18.36
C GLY A 18 8.30 12.45 -18.75
N GLY A 19 8.99 12.82 -19.85
CA GLY A 19 8.99 14.19 -20.36
C GLY A 19 7.63 14.64 -20.93
N GLU A 20 6.86 13.72 -21.51
CA GLU A 20 5.49 14.00 -21.99
C GLU A 20 4.50 14.18 -20.80
N GLU A 21 4.55 13.30 -19.80
CA GLU A 21 3.72 13.42 -18.59
C GLU A 21 4.12 14.60 -17.70
N GLU A 22 5.42 14.91 -17.55
CA GLU A 22 5.88 16.07 -16.79
C GLU A 22 5.40 17.38 -17.44
N ASN A 23 5.40 17.46 -18.77
CA ASN A 23 4.79 18.59 -19.50
C ASN A 23 3.28 18.67 -19.28
N ALA A 24 2.57 17.53 -19.29
CA ALA A 24 1.13 17.49 -19.03
C ALA A 24 0.78 17.88 -17.58
N ALA A 25 1.55 17.39 -16.61
CA ALA A 25 1.42 17.73 -15.19
C ALA A 25 1.80 19.18 -14.91
N ALA A 26 2.85 19.70 -15.56
CA ALA A 26 3.24 21.11 -15.48
C ALA A 26 2.18 22.03 -16.09
N ALA A 27 1.57 21.64 -17.23
CA ALA A 27 0.45 22.36 -17.82
C ALA A 27 -0.77 22.37 -16.87
N ALA A 28 -1.10 21.23 -16.26
CA ALA A 28 -2.18 21.15 -15.27
C ALA A 28 -1.90 22.00 -14.02
N ALA A 29 -0.64 22.06 -13.56
CA ALA A 29 -0.22 22.87 -12.42
C ALA A 29 -0.16 24.38 -12.73
N ALA A 30 0.05 24.77 -13.99
CA ALA A 30 0.04 26.16 -14.44
C ALA A 30 -1.36 26.79 -14.45
N GLY A 31 -2.42 26.02 -14.19
CA GLY A 31 -3.81 26.49 -14.25
C GLY A 31 -4.29 26.72 -15.68
N ASP A 32 -3.48 26.36 -16.67
CA ASP A 32 -3.94 26.18 -18.04
C ASP A 32 -4.90 24.98 -18.03
N ASP A 33 -6.08 25.15 -18.61
CA ASP A 33 -7.05 24.06 -18.76
C ASP A 33 -6.30 22.85 -19.35
N PRO A 34 -6.23 21.69 -18.66
CA PRO A 34 -5.59 20.50 -19.20
C PRO A 34 -6.18 20.12 -20.57
N ARG A 35 -7.43 20.51 -20.86
CA ARG A 35 -8.08 20.34 -22.17
C ARG A 35 -7.53 21.27 -23.25
N ALA A 36 -6.95 22.41 -22.91
CA ALA A 36 -6.33 23.32 -23.88
C ALA A 36 -5.00 22.77 -24.42
N ALA A 37 -4.27 21.98 -23.62
CA ALA A 37 -3.10 21.22 -24.08
C ALA A 37 -3.48 20.09 -25.07
N TYR A 38 -4.74 19.64 -25.03
CA TYR A 38 -5.28 18.55 -25.83
C TYR A 38 -6.56 19.00 -26.52
N GLY A 39 -6.44 19.86 -27.55
CA GLY A 39 -7.58 20.47 -28.22
C GLY A 39 -8.65 19.46 -28.67
N GLY A 40 -9.85 19.57 -28.12
CA GLY A 40 -11.04 18.85 -28.61
C GLY A 40 -12.17 18.75 -27.59
N ASP A 41 -13.31 19.38 -27.90
CA ASP A 41 -14.55 19.33 -27.14
C ASP A 41 -15.29 17.98 -27.31
N LYS A 42 -14.98 16.95 -26.50
CA LYS A 42 -15.86 15.77 -26.29
C LYS A 42 -15.75 15.23 -24.86
N GLU A 43 -16.89 15.11 -24.18
CA GLU A 43 -17.00 14.85 -22.74
C GLU A 43 -16.97 13.37 -22.31
N ASP A 44 -16.75 12.42 -23.23
CA ASP A 44 -16.72 10.97 -22.91
C ASP A 44 -15.31 10.35 -22.87
N ASP A 45 -14.25 11.15 -23.03
CA ASP A 45 -12.87 10.67 -23.02
C ASP A 45 -12.20 11.00 -21.66
N ILE A 46 -12.05 9.98 -20.81
CA ILE A 46 -10.97 9.97 -19.80
C ILE A 46 -9.69 10.33 -20.55
N PRO A 47 -8.84 11.26 -20.07
CA PRO A 47 -7.73 11.77 -20.86
C PRO A 47 -6.93 10.61 -21.46
N ASP A 48 -7.09 10.45 -22.76
CA ASP A 48 -6.40 9.50 -23.61
C ASP A 48 -4.95 9.97 -23.76
N ASP A 49 -4.23 10.03 -22.64
CA ASP A 49 -2.86 10.48 -22.59
C ASP A 49 -2.04 9.57 -23.52
N GLN A 50 -1.32 10.18 -24.45
CA GLN A 50 -0.56 9.49 -25.50
C GLN A 50 0.35 8.39 -24.94
N ALA A 51 0.85 8.54 -23.71
CA ALA A 51 1.72 7.55 -23.07
C ALA A 51 1.04 6.17 -22.90
N GLY A 52 -0.24 6.14 -22.53
CA GLY A 52 -1.01 4.92 -22.27
C GLY A 52 -1.54 4.24 -23.53
N HIS A 53 -1.88 5.03 -24.56
CA HIS A 53 -2.14 4.50 -25.90
C HIS A 53 -0.87 3.88 -26.47
N LYS A 54 0.27 4.58 -26.39
CA LYS A 54 1.59 4.03 -26.74
C LYS A 54 1.90 2.76 -25.93
N LEU A 55 1.53 2.68 -24.65
CA LEU A 55 1.71 1.49 -23.80
C LEU A 55 0.85 0.31 -24.23
N ALA A 56 -0.43 0.53 -24.55
CA ALA A 56 -1.37 -0.52 -24.94
C ALA A 56 -0.97 -1.20 -26.26
N GLU A 57 -0.28 -0.48 -27.14
CA GLU A 57 0.23 -1.02 -28.41
C GLU A 57 1.47 -1.91 -28.25
N ILE A 58 2.24 -1.75 -27.16
CA ILE A 58 3.44 -2.56 -26.92
C ILE A 58 3.00 -3.94 -26.42
N LYS A 59 2.95 -4.90 -27.34
CA LYS A 59 2.84 -6.33 -27.00
C LYS A 59 4.12 -6.79 -26.30
N LEU A 60 4.10 -6.78 -24.97
CA LEU A 60 5.16 -7.31 -24.13
C LEU A 60 4.87 -8.76 -23.76
N GLU A 61 5.90 -9.59 -23.81
CA GLU A 61 5.86 -10.92 -23.21
C GLU A 61 5.84 -10.80 -21.66
N PRO A 62 5.28 -11.77 -20.91
CA PRO A 62 5.16 -11.66 -19.45
C PRO A 62 6.47 -11.38 -18.69
N ALA A 63 7.60 -11.86 -19.22
CA ALA A 63 8.93 -11.58 -18.66
C ALA A 63 9.35 -10.11 -18.84
N GLN A 64 8.91 -9.47 -19.93
CA GLN A 64 9.21 -8.08 -20.25
C GLN A 64 8.33 -7.13 -19.44
N GLU A 65 7.08 -7.51 -19.15
CA GLU A 65 6.20 -6.73 -18.27
C GLU A 65 6.82 -6.55 -16.87
N MET A 66 7.45 -7.61 -16.32
CA MET A 66 8.16 -7.52 -15.04
C MET A 66 9.44 -6.68 -15.15
N GLU A 67 10.20 -6.82 -16.24
CA GLU A 67 11.39 -6.00 -16.50
C GLU A 67 11.05 -4.51 -16.59
N LEU A 68 9.90 -4.16 -17.20
CA LEU A 68 9.39 -2.79 -17.25
C LEU A 68 9.07 -2.24 -15.86
N CYS A 69 8.37 -3.00 -15.01
CA CYS A 69 8.10 -2.58 -13.62
C CYS A 69 9.39 -2.33 -12.82
N ILE A 70 10.38 -3.23 -12.95
CA ILE A 70 11.67 -3.11 -12.26
C ILE A 70 12.39 -1.85 -12.73
N MET A 71 12.48 -1.66 -14.05
CA MET A 71 13.17 -0.51 -14.63
C MET A 71 12.51 0.82 -14.27
N LEU A 72 11.17 0.90 -14.27
CA LEU A 72 10.46 2.10 -13.86
C LEU A 72 10.81 2.47 -12.41
N LEU A 73 10.80 1.48 -11.52
CA LEU A 73 11.16 1.65 -10.11
C LEU A 73 12.63 1.98 -9.92
N GLU A 74 13.53 1.37 -10.70
CA GLU A 74 14.95 1.67 -10.68
C GLU A 74 15.24 3.10 -11.15
N CYS A 75 14.57 3.56 -12.22
CA CYS A 75 14.65 4.95 -12.69
C CYS A 75 14.16 5.91 -11.60
N CYS A 76 12.99 5.66 -11.02
CA CYS A 76 12.45 6.44 -9.91
C CYS A 76 13.43 6.50 -8.72
N SER A 77 14.06 5.39 -8.37
CA SER A 77 15.01 5.34 -7.26
C SER A 77 16.28 6.18 -7.52
N GLN A 78 16.72 6.26 -8.77
CA GLN A 78 17.97 6.96 -9.14
C GLN A 78 17.81 8.48 -9.23
N GLU A 79 16.58 9.00 -9.23
CA GLU A 79 16.37 10.44 -9.24
C GLU A 79 16.92 11.13 -7.98
N ARG A 80 17.31 12.40 -8.13
CA ARG A 80 17.74 13.20 -6.98
C ARG A 80 16.60 13.45 -6.00
N THR A 81 15.40 13.66 -6.51
CA THR A 81 14.16 13.92 -5.76
C THR A 81 13.03 13.14 -6.41
N TYR A 82 12.06 12.71 -5.61
CA TYR A 82 10.90 12.00 -6.14
C TYR A 82 10.14 12.86 -7.15
N LEU A 83 9.80 12.28 -8.29
CA LEU A 83 9.01 12.91 -9.34
C LEU A 83 7.66 12.18 -9.43
N PRO A 84 6.51 12.88 -9.28
CA PRO A 84 5.18 12.25 -9.27
C PRO A 84 4.83 11.43 -10.51
N TYR A 85 5.44 11.74 -11.66
CA TYR A 85 5.18 11.04 -12.93
C TYR A 85 5.42 9.53 -12.83
N TYR A 86 6.43 9.09 -12.07
CA TYR A 86 6.71 7.66 -11.92
C TYR A 86 5.52 6.93 -11.30
N GLY A 87 4.88 7.55 -10.30
CA GLY A 87 3.67 7.03 -9.66
C GLY A 87 2.47 7.02 -10.61
N LEU A 88 2.27 8.08 -11.39
CA LEU A 88 1.19 8.19 -12.39
C LEU A 88 1.33 7.13 -13.50
N LEU A 89 2.52 7.00 -14.07
CA LEU A 89 2.82 6.00 -15.11
C LEU A 89 2.60 4.57 -14.58
N ALA A 90 3.07 4.28 -13.36
CA ALA A 90 2.87 2.98 -12.73
C ALA A 90 1.39 2.69 -12.42
N GLN A 91 0.66 3.70 -11.93
CA GLN A 91 -0.79 3.61 -11.73
C GLN A 91 -1.49 3.28 -13.05
N ARG A 92 -1.11 3.94 -14.13
CA ARG A 92 -1.71 3.72 -15.45
C ARG A 92 -1.45 2.31 -15.97
N LEU A 93 -0.23 1.81 -15.81
CA LEU A 93 0.09 0.40 -16.12
C LEU A 93 -0.82 -0.57 -15.34
N CYS A 94 -1.04 -0.34 -14.05
CA CYS A 94 -1.92 -1.17 -13.23
C CYS A 94 -3.38 -1.12 -13.70
N LEU A 95 -3.86 0.03 -14.21
CA LEU A 95 -5.22 0.17 -14.75
C LEU A 95 -5.41 -0.59 -16.07
N ILE A 96 -4.37 -0.62 -16.92
CA ILE A 96 -4.41 -1.34 -18.21
C ILE A 96 -4.44 -2.86 -17.99
N ASN A 97 -3.57 -3.39 -17.13
CA ASN A 97 -3.48 -4.83 -16.91
C ASN A 97 -3.09 -5.18 -15.46
N LYS A 98 -3.87 -6.06 -14.83
CA LYS A 98 -3.60 -6.58 -13.48
C LYS A 98 -2.28 -7.35 -13.36
N VAL A 99 -1.66 -7.76 -14.47
CA VAL A 99 -0.31 -8.35 -14.43
C VAL A 99 0.72 -7.34 -13.90
N TYR A 100 0.62 -6.07 -14.28
CA TYR A 100 1.49 -5.02 -13.77
C TYR A 100 1.31 -4.81 -12.27
N GLN A 101 0.07 -4.84 -11.78
CA GLN A 101 -0.23 -4.80 -10.34
C GLN A 101 0.51 -5.92 -9.59
N LYS A 102 0.38 -7.17 -10.05
CA LYS A 102 1.11 -8.31 -9.47
C LYS A 102 2.63 -8.17 -9.55
N ASN A 103 3.14 -7.56 -10.61
CA ASN A 103 4.58 -7.32 -10.76
C ASN A 103 5.08 -6.24 -9.81
N PHE A 104 4.31 -5.16 -9.60
CA PHE A 104 4.63 -4.15 -8.59
C PHE A 104 4.52 -4.69 -7.16
N GLU A 105 3.60 -5.61 -6.86
CA GLU A 105 3.58 -6.32 -5.57
C GLU A 105 4.89 -7.09 -5.33
N LYS A 106 5.37 -7.82 -6.33
CA LYS A 106 6.68 -8.50 -6.26
C LYS A 106 7.84 -7.51 -6.11
N CYS A 107 7.76 -6.35 -6.78
CA CYS A 107 8.76 -5.30 -6.65
C CYS A 107 8.76 -4.74 -5.22
N PHE A 108 7.60 -4.49 -4.61
CA PHE A 108 7.49 -4.04 -3.23
C PHE A 108 8.17 -5.03 -2.28
N ALA A 109 7.80 -6.31 -2.36
CA ALA A 109 8.38 -7.36 -1.52
C ALA A 109 9.91 -7.44 -1.67
N LYS A 110 10.41 -7.35 -2.91
CA LYS A 110 11.86 -7.36 -3.21
C LYS A 110 12.56 -6.12 -2.66
N GLN A 111 12.04 -4.93 -2.89
CA GLN A 111 12.65 -3.69 -2.39
C GLN A 111 12.69 -3.67 -0.86
N TYR A 112 11.59 -4.06 -0.20
CA TYR A 112 11.53 -4.10 1.25
C TYR A 112 12.49 -5.15 1.84
N SER A 113 12.66 -6.30 1.18
CA SER A 113 13.65 -7.32 1.60
C SER A 113 15.10 -6.85 1.49
N MET A 114 15.38 -5.86 0.63
CA MET A 114 16.72 -5.33 0.34
C MET A 114 16.89 -3.91 0.89
N ILE A 115 15.99 -3.46 1.76
CA ILE A 115 15.87 -2.08 2.21
C ILE A 115 17.14 -1.54 2.88
N ASP A 116 17.87 -2.40 3.57
CA ASP A 116 19.12 -2.05 4.25
C ASP A 116 20.27 -1.74 3.29
N ARG A 117 20.13 -2.10 2.00
CA ARG A 117 21.12 -1.84 0.95
C ARG A 117 20.84 -0.55 0.19
N LEU A 118 19.69 0.08 0.42
CA LEU A 118 19.30 1.33 -0.22
C LEU A 118 19.82 2.51 0.61
N ASP A 119 20.41 3.49 -0.07
CA ASP A 119 20.76 4.76 0.54
C ASP A 119 19.52 5.62 0.80
N THR A 120 19.64 6.62 1.68
CA THR A 120 18.51 7.43 2.17
C THR A 120 17.71 8.11 1.05
N ASN A 121 18.37 8.52 -0.03
CA ASN A 121 17.69 9.20 -1.13
C ASN A 121 16.81 8.21 -1.91
N LYS A 122 17.35 7.01 -2.22
CA LYS A 122 16.59 5.93 -2.84
C LYS A 122 15.42 5.47 -1.97
N LEU A 123 15.63 5.35 -0.65
CA LEU A 123 14.57 4.99 0.29
C LEU A 123 13.40 5.96 0.20
N GLY A 124 13.67 7.27 0.15
CA GLY A 124 12.64 8.30 0.00
C GLY A 124 11.87 8.15 -1.31
N ASN A 125 12.56 8.05 -2.44
CA ASN A 125 11.90 7.93 -3.75
C ASN A 125 11.06 6.65 -3.85
N VAL A 126 11.57 5.51 -3.39
CA VAL A 126 10.86 4.23 -3.42
C VAL A 126 9.65 4.25 -2.47
N ALA A 127 9.76 4.88 -1.30
CA ALA A 127 8.63 5.07 -0.39
C ALA A 127 7.52 5.92 -1.02
N ASN A 128 7.88 7.05 -1.63
CA ASN A 128 6.93 7.94 -2.29
C ASN A 128 6.21 7.26 -3.47
N PHE A 129 6.97 6.50 -4.28
CA PHE A 129 6.41 5.72 -5.39
C PHE A 129 5.34 4.74 -4.91
N PHE A 130 5.63 3.94 -3.88
CA PHE A 130 4.65 2.98 -3.37
C PHE A 130 3.51 3.63 -2.59
N ALA A 131 3.74 4.77 -1.93
CA ALA A 131 2.68 5.55 -1.31
C ALA A 131 1.66 6.02 -2.34
N HIS A 132 2.11 6.54 -3.49
CA HIS A 132 1.24 6.93 -4.60
C HIS A 132 0.37 5.77 -5.07
N LEU A 133 0.98 4.60 -5.29
CA LEU A 133 0.25 3.42 -5.77
C LEU A 133 -0.78 2.88 -4.76
N LEU A 134 -0.47 2.94 -3.47
CA LEU A 134 -1.39 2.55 -2.40
C LEU A 134 -2.54 3.56 -2.23
N ALA A 135 -2.23 4.86 -2.29
CA ALA A 135 -3.23 5.93 -2.18
C ALA A 135 -4.24 5.91 -3.34
N THR A 136 -3.78 5.56 -4.54
CA THR A 136 -4.59 5.49 -5.77
C THR A 136 -5.25 4.12 -6.00
N ASP A 137 -5.11 3.17 -5.06
CA ASP A 137 -5.58 1.78 -5.19
C ASP A 137 -5.03 1.01 -6.41
N ALA A 138 -3.96 1.52 -7.02
CA ALA A 138 -3.24 0.83 -8.08
C ALA A 138 -2.49 -0.40 -7.54
N LEU A 139 -1.99 -0.32 -6.30
CA LEU A 139 -1.40 -1.43 -5.57
C LEU A 139 -2.30 -1.79 -4.38
N PRO A 140 -2.61 -3.08 -4.18
CA PRO A 140 -3.47 -3.46 -3.08
C PRO A 140 -2.75 -3.35 -1.74
N TRP A 141 -3.49 -3.01 -0.70
CA TRP A 141 -2.96 -2.72 0.63
C TRP A 141 -2.35 -3.93 1.35
N HIS A 142 -2.59 -5.15 0.86
CA HIS A 142 -2.03 -6.37 1.44
C HIS A 142 -0.50 -6.44 1.38
N VAL A 143 0.13 -5.67 0.49
CA VAL A 143 1.60 -5.55 0.45
C VAL A 143 2.19 -4.99 1.74
N LEU A 144 1.41 -4.26 2.54
CA LEU A 144 1.88 -3.76 3.84
C LEU A 144 2.13 -4.88 4.86
N ALA A 145 1.63 -6.09 4.62
CA ALA A 145 1.91 -7.26 5.46
C ALA A 145 3.39 -7.69 5.43
N TYR A 146 4.17 -7.27 4.42
CA TYR A 146 5.62 -7.50 4.39
C TYR A 146 6.36 -6.64 5.44
N ILE A 147 5.73 -5.58 5.94
CA ILE A 147 6.32 -4.68 6.94
C ILE A 147 6.00 -5.22 8.33
N ARG A 148 7.05 -5.50 9.11
CA ARG A 148 6.93 -5.85 10.52
C ARG A 148 7.53 -4.75 11.38
N LEU A 149 6.67 -3.99 12.08
CA LEU A 149 7.06 -2.81 12.87
C LEU A 149 7.30 -3.21 14.33
N THR A 150 8.47 -3.79 14.61
CA THR A 150 8.93 -4.10 15.96
C THR A 150 10.34 -3.55 16.19
N GLU A 151 10.79 -3.51 17.44
CA GLU A 151 12.16 -3.14 17.76
C GLU A 151 13.19 -4.12 17.16
N GLU A 152 12.84 -5.40 17.05
CA GLU A 152 13.74 -6.49 16.67
C GLU A 152 13.86 -6.66 15.15
N ASP A 153 12.79 -6.39 14.40
CA ASP A 153 12.76 -6.57 12.95
C ASP A 153 13.06 -5.29 12.17
N THR A 154 13.00 -4.12 12.82
CA THR A 154 13.21 -2.85 12.12
C THR A 154 14.62 -2.31 12.29
N THR A 155 15.22 -1.97 11.15
CA THR A 155 16.48 -1.26 11.05
C THR A 155 16.23 0.24 10.89
N SER A 156 17.29 1.04 10.95
CA SER A 156 17.21 2.48 10.67
C SER A 156 16.65 2.75 9.26
N SER A 157 17.04 1.95 8.26
CA SER A 157 16.59 2.07 6.88
C SER A 157 15.10 1.74 6.73
N SER A 158 14.63 0.64 7.34
CA SER A 158 13.22 0.31 7.29
C SER A 158 12.36 1.33 8.05
N ARG A 159 12.83 1.88 9.17
CA ARG A 159 12.14 2.96 9.89
C ARG A 159 12.01 4.24 9.06
N ILE A 160 13.05 4.64 8.33
CA ILE A 160 13.00 5.81 7.44
C ILE A 160 11.99 5.59 6.33
N PHE A 161 12.00 4.42 5.70
CA PHE A 161 11.04 4.07 4.65
C PHE A 161 9.60 4.08 5.17
N ILE A 162 9.32 3.42 6.29
CA ILE A 162 7.97 3.38 6.89
C ILE A 162 7.52 4.81 7.25
N LYS A 163 8.41 5.63 7.80
CA LYS A 163 8.12 7.04 8.10
C LYS A 163 7.67 7.79 6.86
N ILE A 164 8.46 7.73 5.78
CA ILE A 164 8.16 8.47 4.54
C ILE A 164 6.89 7.92 3.89
N LEU A 165 6.75 6.59 3.82
CA LEU A 165 5.57 5.92 3.26
C LEU A 165 4.27 6.40 3.92
N PHE A 166 4.21 6.42 5.26
CA PHE A 166 3.00 6.84 5.98
C PHE A 166 2.77 8.35 5.98
N HIS A 167 3.83 9.16 5.93
CA HIS A 167 3.68 10.60 5.68
C HIS A 167 3.03 10.85 4.33
N GLU A 168 3.58 10.24 3.28
CA GLU A 168 3.12 10.45 1.91
C GLU A 168 1.69 9.89 1.72
N LEU A 169 1.35 8.77 2.35
CA LEU A 169 -0.03 8.26 2.40
C LEU A 169 -0.98 9.24 3.10
N SER A 170 -0.53 9.86 4.20
CA SER A 170 -1.31 10.87 4.90
C SER A 170 -1.48 12.15 4.08
N ASP A 171 -0.49 12.53 3.28
CA ASP A 171 -0.56 13.70 2.41
C ASP A 171 -1.51 13.48 1.23
N HIS A 172 -1.49 12.29 0.62
CA HIS A 172 -2.40 11.94 -0.49
C HIS A 172 -3.87 11.74 -0.04
N LEU A 173 -4.10 11.06 1.09
CA LEU A 173 -5.44 10.67 1.53
C LEU A 173 -6.04 11.63 2.58
N GLY A 174 -5.19 12.31 3.33
CA GLY A 174 -5.54 12.95 4.59
C GLY A 174 -5.65 11.94 5.74
N ILE A 175 -5.32 12.40 6.95
CA ILE A 175 -5.30 11.56 8.17
C ILE A 175 -6.62 10.83 8.44
N ARG A 176 -7.76 11.46 8.15
CA ARG A 176 -9.10 10.88 8.40
C ARG A 176 -9.36 9.67 7.49
N GLN A 177 -9.06 9.80 6.20
CA GLN A 177 -9.29 8.73 5.24
C GLN A 177 -8.28 7.60 5.42
N LEU A 178 -7.02 7.94 5.73
CA LEU A 178 -6.01 6.97 6.09
C LEU A 178 -6.46 6.14 7.29
N ASN A 179 -6.93 6.78 8.38
CA ASN A 179 -7.46 6.08 9.56
C ASN A 179 -8.63 5.17 9.24
N LYS A 180 -9.55 5.63 8.38
CA LYS A 180 -10.69 4.82 7.93
C LYS A 180 -10.23 3.55 7.22
N ARG A 181 -9.19 3.62 6.39
CA ARG A 181 -8.63 2.45 5.70
C ARG A 181 -7.88 1.53 6.65
N LEU A 182 -7.02 2.07 7.53
CA LEU A 182 -6.27 1.28 8.50
C LEU A 182 -7.18 0.57 9.52
N SER A 183 -8.39 1.09 9.74
CA SER A 183 -9.40 0.52 10.63
C SER A 183 -10.44 -0.35 9.91
N ASP A 184 -10.30 -0.60 8.59
CA ASP A 184 -11.22 -1.45 7.86
C ASP A 184 -11.08 -2.91 8.33
N PRO A 185 -12.14 -3.53 8.89
CA PRO A 185 -12.07 -4.91 9.37
C PRO A 185 -11.72 -5.92 8.27
N LYS A 186 -11.95 -5.61 6.98
CA LYS A 186 -11.55 -6.50 5.86
C LYS A 186 -10.06 -6.50 5.59
N MET A 187 -9.36 -5.42 5.95
CA MET A 187 -7.92 -5.23 5.70
C MET A 187 -7.08 -5.40 6.97
N LYS A 188 -7.72 -5.66 8.11
CA LYS A 188 -7.06 -5.76 9.42
C LYS A 188 -5.85 -6.68 9.40
N ASP A 189 -6.01 -7.88 8.84
CA ASP A 189 -4.96 -8.90 8.78
C ASP A 189 -3.71 -8.42 8.02
N TYR A 190 -3.86 -7.45 7.10
CA TYR A 190 -2.74 -6.88 6.35
C TYR A 190 -1.88 -5.93 7.19
N PHE A 191 -2.44 -5.40 8.28
CA PHE A 191 -1.76 -4.44 9.15
C PHE A 191 -1.36 -5.04 10.49
N ASP A 192 -1.68 -6.31 10.75
CA ASP A 192 -1.36 -7.00 12.00
C ASP A 192 0.14 -6.96 12.31
N SER A 193 1.00 -7.10 11.29
CA SER A 193 2.46 -7.03 11.43
C SER A 193 2.99 -5.62 11.75
N ILE A 194 2.21 -4.57 11.48
CA ILE A 194 2.55 -3.17 11.79
C ILE A 194 1.99 -2.79 13.17
N PHE A 195 0.76 -3.17 13.47
CA PHE A 195 0.06 -2.83 14.71
C PHE A 195 0.01 -4.03 15.68
N LEU A 196 1.17 -4.65 15.91
CA LEU A 196 1.28 -5.83 16.76
C LEU A 196 0.85 -5.54 18.22
N MET A 197 -0.06 -6.37 18.74
CA MET A 197 -0.61 -6.29 20.11
C MET A 197 -0.44 -7.58 20.91
N ASP A 198 0.41 -8.48 20.44
CA ASP A 198 0.79 -9.72 21.12
C ASP A 198 1.54 -9.46 22.45
N HIS A 199 2.39 -8.43 22.48
CA HIS A 199 3.18 -8.07 23.65
C HIS A 199 3.15 -6.55 23.89
N PRO A 200 3.05 -6.07 25.15
CA PRO A 200 2.99 -4.63 25.45
C PRO A 200 4.18 -3.84 24.93
N LYS A 201 5.35 -4.49 24.76
CA LYS A 201 6.54 -3.93 24.12
C LYS A 201 6.27 -3.56 22.66
N ASN A 202 5.70 -4.47 21.87
CA ASN A 202 5.37 -4.26 20.47
C ASN A 202 4.30 -3.18 20.32
N THR A 203 3.29 -3.21 21.19
CA THR A 203 2.25 -2.18 21.21
C THR A 203 2.83 -0.79 21.44
N ARG A 204 3.65 -0.64 22.48
CA ARG A 204 4.32 0.63 22.79
C ARG A 204 5.25 1.08 21.67
N PHE A 205 5.92 0.14 20.99
CA PHE A 205 6.86 0.46 19.92
C PHE A 205 6.18 1.16 18.74
N TRP A 206 5.13 0.58 18.17
CA TRP A 206 4.45 1.22 17.03
C TRP A 206 3.73 2.50 17.45
N ILE A 207 3.15 2.57 18.65
CA ILE A 207 2.57 3.81 19.20
C ILE A 207 3.62 4.92 19.21
N ASN A 208 4.77 4.66 19.80
CA ASN A 208 5.83 5.65 19.93
C ASN A 208 6.38 6.05 18.56
N PHE A 209 6.50 5.08 17.65
CA PHE A 209 6.90 5.33 16.27
C PHE A 209 5.96 6.33 15.59
N PHE A 210 4.66 6.03 15.53
CA PHE A 210 3.67 6.90 14.86
C PHE A 210 3.51 8.27 15.53
N THR A 211 3.58 8.33 16.87
CA THR A 211 3.60 9.62 17.59
C THR A 211 4.85 10.43 17.27
N SER A 212 6.02 9.79 17.19
CA SER A 212 7.29 10.49 16.94
C SER A 212 7.40 11.08 15.52
N ILE A 213 6.69 10.49 14.55
CA ILE A 213 6.61 11.00 13.18
C ILE A 213 5.44 11.97 12.98
N GLY A 214 4.68 12.31 14.03
CA GLY A 214 3.56 13.26 13.95
C GLY A 214 2.25 12.66 13.42
N LEU A 215 2.17 11.34 13.25
CA LEU A 215 0.97 10.61 12.85
C LEU A 215 0.24 9.98 14.05
N GLY A 216 0.26 10.67 15.20
CA GLY A 216 -0.37 10.23 16.44
C GLY A 216 -1.87 9.96 16.31
N GLY A 217 -2.56 10.64 15.39
CA GLY A 217 -3.99 10.43 15.11
C GLY A 217 -4.33 9.02 14.59
N ILE A 218 -3.36 8.30 14.00
CA ILE A 218 -3.52 6.88 13.66
C ILE A 218 -3.66 6.03 14.93
N THR A 219 -2.88 6.36 15.96
CA THR A 219 -2.83 5.58 17.20
C THR A 219 -4.11 5.68 18.02
N GLU A 220 -4.77 6.85 18.05
CA GLU A 220 -6.01 7.08 18.79
C GLU A 220 -7.14 6.24 18.21
N THR A 221 -7.35 6.34 16.89
CA THR A 221 -8.43 5.63 16.18
C THR A 221 -8.28 4.12 16.31
N LEU A 222 -7.06 3.59 16.18
CA LEU A 222 -6.81 2.15 16.28
C LEU A 222 -7.02 1.63 17.71
N ARG A 223 -6.67 2.39 18.74
CA ARG A 223 -6.94 1.98 20.13
C ARG A 223 -8.43 1.90 20.42
N GLU A 224 -9.20 2.90 20.01
CA GLU A 224 -10.65 2.92 20.20
C GLU A 224 -11.31 1.75 19.46
N TYR A 225 -10.98 1.58 18.18
CA TYR A 225 -11.52 0.51 17.35
C TYR A 225 -11.19 -0.87 17.91
N GLN A 226 -9.95 -1.08 18.35
CA GLN A 226 -9.55 -2.38 18.88
C GLN A 226 -10.04 -2.63 20.31
N CYS A 227 -10.18 -1.60 21.15
CA CYS A 227 -10.83 -1.72 22.45
C CYS A 227 -12.29 -2.17 22.28
N LEU A 228 -13.02 -1.57 21.33
CA LEU A 228 -14.37 -1.98 20.96
C LEU A 228 -14.41 -3.44 20.48
N GLN A 229 -13.46 -3.86 19.64
CA GLN A 229 -13.36 -5.25 19.17
C GLN A 229 -13.00 -6.24 20.29
N CYS A 230 -12.08 -5.89 21.19
CA CYS A 230 -11.74 -6.72 22.35
C CYS A 230 -12.96 -6.89 23.26
N ASN A 231 -13.69 -5.81 23.54
CA ASN A 231 -14.91 -5.87 24.34
C ASN A 231 -15.98 -6.74 23.66
N ASN A 232 -16.19 -6.58 22.35
CA ASN A 232 -17.12 -7.41 21.58
C ASN A 232 -16.69 -8.88 21.53
N ARG A 233 -15.39 -9.17 21.43
CA ARG A 233 -14.86 -10.54 21.47
C ARG A 233 -15.04 -11.15 22.85
N SER A 234 -14.80 -10.39 23.93
CA SER A 234 -15.07 -10.81 25.30
C SER A 234 -16.56 -11.09 25.51
N GLN A 235 -17.45 -10.20 25.02
CA GLN A 235 -18.90 -10.41 25.08
C GLN A 235 -19.34 -11.64 24.27
N ASN A 236 -18.82 -11.83 23.05
CA ASN A 236 -19.10 -13.00 22.22
C ASN A 236 -18.57 -14.29 22.85
N GLN A 237 -17.39 -14.27 23.49
CA GLN A 237 -16.86 -15.42 24.22
C GLN A 237 -17.71 -15.74 25.47
N VAL A 238 -18.17 -14.71 26.20
CA VAL A 238 -19.07 -14.90 27.34
C VAL A 238 -20.41 -15.45 26.86
N LEU A 239 -20.99 -14.92 25.79
CA LEU A 239 -22.23 -15.42 25.18
C LEU A 239 -22.08 -16.88 24.71
N MET A 240 -20.97 -17.23 24.06
CA MET A 240 -20.69 -18.61 23.65
C MET A 240 -20.54 -19.55 24.86
N ARG A 241 -19.83 -19.13 25.91
CA ARG A 241 -19.71 -19.91 27.15
C ARG A 241 -21.05 -20.07 27.86
N VAL A 242 -21.87 -19.02 27.91
CA VAL A 242 -23.23 -19.08 28.47
C VAL A 242 -24.09 -20.06 27.66
N ALA A 243 -24.04 -20.01 26.33
CA ALA A 243 -24.73 -20.95 25.45
C ALA A 243 -24.25 -22.40 25.67
N GLU A 244 -22.95 -22.63 25.79
CA GLU A 244 -22.38 -23.95 26.11
C GLU A 244 -22.81 -24.46 27.49
N THR A 245 -22.89 -23.56 28.48
CA THR A 245 -23.31 -23.89 29.85
C THR A 245 -24.79 -24.27 29.86
N GLN A 246 -25.65 -23.55 29.14
CA GLN A 246 -27.07 -23.88 29.00
C GLN A 246 -27.28 -25.23 28.31
N VAL A 247 -26.50 -25.55 27.27
CA VAL A 247 -26.53 -26.88 26.61
C VAL A 247 -26.07 -27.98 27.57
N ARG A 248 -25.10 -27.70 28.46
CA ARG A 248 -24.63 -28.66 29.47
C ARG A 248 -25.66 -28.88 30.58
N GLU A 249 -26.28 -27.82 31.08
CA GLU A 249 -27.35 -27.89 32.08
C GLU A 249 -28.61 -28.57 31.54
N GLY A 250 -28.96 -28.33 30.26
CA GLY A 250 -30.04 -29.05 29.58
C GLY A 250 -29.79 -30.56 29.53
N ARG A 251 -28.54 -30.98 29.26
CA ARG A 251 -28.16 -32.40 29.25
C ARG A 251 -28.15 -33.06 30.64
N CYS A 252 -27.74 -32.34 31.69
CA CYS A 252 -27.75 -32.90 33.05
C CYS A 252 -29.18 -33.20 33.56
N LYS A 253 -30.19 -32.44 33.12
CA LYS A 253 -31.59 -32.70 33.52
C LYS A 253 -32.18 -33.96 32.88
N GLU A 254 -31.69 -34.41 31.72
CA GLU A 254 -32.16 -35.65 31.09
C GLU A 254 -31.62 -36.92 31.74
N THR A 255 -30.47 -36.84 32.42
CA THR A 255 -29.82 -38.02 33.02
C THR A 255 -30.28 -38.33 34.45
N ASP A 256 -30.90 -37.39 35.16
CA ASP A 256 -31.35 -37.61 36.55
C ASP A 256 -32.78 -38.17 36.63
N GLY A 257 -33.46 -38.35 35.49
CA GLY A 257 -34.81 -38.93 35.40
C GLY A 257 -34.87 -40.46 35.39
N ARG A 258 -33.74 -41.16 35.48
CA ARG A 258 -33.70 -42.64 35.47
C ARG A 258 -32.88 -43.22 36.62
N ARG A 259 -33.29 -42.93 37.86
CA ARG A 259 -32.88 -43.74 39.00
C ARG A 259 -33.95 -43.73 40.08
N ALA A 260 -34.95 -44.61 39.94
CA ALA A 260 -35.61 -45.34 41.03
C ALA A 260 -36.89 -46.03 40.51
N PRO A 261 -37.33 -47.15 41.11
CA PRO A 261 -36.69 -47.95 42.17
C PRO A 261 -36.11 -49.29 41.65
#